data_AF-A0A1I6FCH1-F1
#
_entry.id   AF-A0A1I6FCH1-F1
#
_cell.length_a   1.000
_cell.length_b   1.000
_cell.length_c   1.000
_cell.angle_alpha   90.00
_cell.angle_beta   90.00
_cell.angle_gamma   90.00
#
_symmetry.space_group_name_H-M   'P 1'
#
loop_
_entity.id
_entity.type
_entity.pdbx_description
1 polymer ?
#
loop_
_entity_poly.entity_id
_entity_poly.type
_entity_poly.pdbx_seq_one_letter_code
_entity_poly.pdbx_strand_id
1 'polypeptide(L)'
;MNQKTTKNILVLAGGTALVSAVVWSTVGLVLHGNDMTPNLLAELAGVSLEISVVALIVERVMNKQKRREWDFAYRALAERSCEAFVDVMRLIFSRSSEAILNVNLSRYPSFVHLAEQHRGDLRSHIEGSASALDPSTHKQYRRVERRLAWCLGRLQVPTVNVSGDATLLPLLRDTAELLFELLSKDGDDHHPELTVARSSLIEVQGGRSEDLVTSEHFLENRYGAQSALLRRHDSERKPLASIGQDVDNEYSIPYFMIDYLLLVEVWKVSR
;
A
#
# COMPACT_ATOMS: atom_id res chain seq x y z
N MET A 1 0.47 12.11 -26.31
CA MET A 1 1.76 12.81 -26.36
C MET A 1 2.63 12.29 -25.23
N ASN A 2 3.83 11.79 -25.51
CA ASN A 2 4.64 11.02 -24.55
C ASN A 2 5.18 11.97 -23.45
N GLN A 3 4.86 11.71 -22.18
CA GLN A 3 5.13 12.59 -21.04
C GLN A 3 6.63 12.93 -20.88
N LYS A 4 7.50 12.01 -21.31
CA LYS A 4 8.95 12.19 -21.35
C LYS A 4 9.35 13.29 -22.34
N THR A 5 8.63 13.38 -23.46
CA THR A 5 8.84 14.42 -24.48
C THR A 5 8.43 15.78 -23.95
N THR A 6 7.31 15.89 -23.22
CA THR A 6 6.87 17.16 -22.63
C THR A 6 7.85 17.68 -21.57
N LYS A 7 8.36 16.78 -20.70
CA LYS A 7 9.38 17.15 -19.69
C LYS A 7 10.69 17.61 -20.33
N ASN A 8 11.16 16.89 -21.34
CA ASN A 8 12.36 17.25 -22.07
C ASN A 8 12.21 18.60 -22.78
N ILE A 9 11.04 18.88 -23.39
CA ILE A 9 10.76 20.17 -24.04
C ILE A 9 10.77 21.31 -23.01
N LEU A 10 10.19 21.11 -21.83
CA LEU A 10 10.14 22.14 -20.78
C LEU A 10 11.54 22.47 -20.22
N VAL A 11 12.34 21.44 -19.96
CA VAL A 11 13.73 21.59 -19.48
C VAL A 11 14.60 22.22 -20.56
N LEU A 12 14.43 21.83 -21.83
CA LEU A 12 15.15 22.46 -22.94
C LEU A 12 14.75 23.93 -23.07
N ALA A 13 13.46 24.24 -23.07
CA ALA A 13 12.94 25.59 -23.22
C ALA A 13 13.43 26.51 -22.09
N GLY A 14 13.31 26.06 -20.83
CA GLY A 14 13.81 26.80 -19.67
C GLY A 14 15.33 26.96 -19.68
N GLY A 15 16.07 25.91 -20.03
CA GLY A 15 17.53 25.97 -20.17
C GLY A 15 17.98 26.92 -21.29
N THR A 16 17.33 26.87 -22.45
CA THR A 16 17.62 27.78 -23.57
C THR A 16 17.29 29.22 -23.22
N ALA A 17 16.17 29.47 -22.54
CA ALA A 17 15.78 30.82 -22.13
C ALA A 17 16.77 31.40 -21.11
N LEU A 18 17.24 30.60 -20.16
CA LEU A 18 18.26 31.02 -19.19
C LEU A 18 19.58 31.36 -19.88
N VAL A 19 20.05 30.51 -20.81
CA VAL A 19 21.27 30.77 -21.58
C VAL A 19 21.12 32.03 -22.42
N SER A 20 19.97 32.21 -23.09
CA SER A 20 19.68 33.43 -23.85
C SER A 20 19.68 34.68 -22.95
N ALA A 21 19.08 34.62 -21.76
CA ALA A 21 19.09 35.74 -20.81
C ALA A 21 20.52 36.14 -20.40
N VAL A 22 21.38 35.16 -20.12
CA VAL A 22 22.79 35.40 -19.76
C VAL A 22 23.57 36.00 -20.94
N VAL A 23 23.35 35.48 -22.16
CA VAL A 23 23.98 35.99 -23.38
C VAL A 23 23.54 37.43 -23.68
N TRP A 24 22.25 37.74 -23.62
CA TRP A 24 21.76 39.10 -23.87
C TRP A 24 22.24 40.10 -22.82
N SER A 25 22.28 39.68 -21.55
CA SER A 25 22.76 40.52 -20.45
C SER A 25 24.27 40.81 -20.56
N THR A 26 25.08 39.80 -20.93
CA THR A 26 26.52 39.99 -21.18
C THR A 26 26.80 40.84 -22.41
N VAL A 27 26.06 40.65 -23.51
CA VAL A 27 26.17 41.49 -24.72
C VAL A 27 25.77 42.94 -24.44
N GLY A 28 24.68 43.17 -23.69
CA GLY A 28 24.24 44.51 -23.30
C GLY A 28 25.25 45.26 -22.39
N LEU A 29 25.98 44.51 -21.54
CA LEU A 29 27.07 45.06 -20.72
C LEU A 29 28.29 45.46 -21.56
N VAL A 30 28.63 44.68 -22.60
CA VAL A 30 29.78 44.95 -23.48
C VAL A 30 29.51 46.11 -24.46
N LEU A 31 28.27 46.28 -24.90
CA LEU A 31 27.86 47.32 -25.86
C LEU A 31 27.52 48.67 -25.18
N HIS A 32 28.10 48.97 -24.01
CA HIS A 32 27.85 50.21 -23.28
C HIS A 32 28.43 51.43 -24.03
N GLY A 33 27.68 51.96 -24.99
CA GLY A 33 28.09 53.11 -25.80
C GLY A 33 27.06 53.50 -26.85
N ASN A 34 26.11 54.34 -26.44
CA ASN A 34 25.09 55.05 -27.22
C ASN A 34 24.00 54.20 -27.90
N ASP A 35 22.77 54.72 -27.87
CA ASP A 35 21.50 54.20 -28.43
C ASP A 35 20.69 53.21 -27.59
N MET A 36 19.38 53.15 -27.86
CA MET A 36 18.31 52.43 -27.11
C MET A 36 18.51 50.90 -26.97
N THR A 37 19.57 50.37 -27.57
CA THR A 37 19.94 48.95 -27.65
C THR A 37 20.06 48.24 -26.28
N PRO A 38 20.67 48.86 -25.24
CA PRO A 38 20.75 48.25 -23.90
C PRO A 38 19.38 48.05 -23.25
N ASN A 39 18.40 48.93 -23.51
CA ASN A 39 17.05 48.80 -22.97
C ASN A 39 16.29 47.61 -23.59
N LEU A 40 16.36 47.46 -24.93
CA LEU A 40 15.75 46.32 -25.62
C LEU A 40 16.39 44.98 -25.20
N LEU A 41 17.71 44.96 -25.00
CA LEU A 41 18.42 43.76 -24.54
C LEU A 41 18.09 43.42 -23.09
N ALA A 42 17.94 44.42 -22.21
CA ALA A 42 17.49 44.22 -20.84
C ALA A 42 16.05 43.68 -20.77
N GLU A 43 15.15 44.18 -21.63
CA GLU A 43 13.77 43.70 -21.72
C GLU A 43 13.71 42.24 -22.23
N LEU A 44 14.49 41.91 -23.26
CA LEU A 44 14.62 40.53 -23.75
C LEU A 44 15.21 39.57 -22.70
N ALA A 45 16.21 40.04 -21.93
CA ALA A 45 16.76 39.27 -20.81
C ALA A 45 15.72 39.06 -19.69
N GLY A 46 14.91 40.07 -19.39
CA GLY A 46 13.80 39.98 -18.43
C GLY A 46 12.76 38.94 -18.84
N VAL A 47 12.25 39.02 -20.08
CA VAL A 47 11.27 38.05 -20.61
C VAL A 47 11.84 36.62 -20.62
N SER A 48 13.11 36.46 -20.97
CA SER A 48 13.77 35.14 -20.99
C SER A 48 13.93 34.55 -19.58
N LEU A 49 14.20 35.40 -18.58
CA LEU A 49 14.28 34.99 -17.18
C LEU A 49 12.90 34.59 -16.65
N GLU A 50 11.85 35.35 -16.96
CA GLU A 50 10.47 35.01 -16.60
C GLU A 50 10.03 33.66 -17.16
N ILE A 51 10.31 33.39 -18.44
CA ILE A 51 10.02 32.09 -19.08
C ILE A 51 10.76 30.95 -18.35
N SER A 52 12.02 31.17 -17.96
CA SER A 52 12.82 30.18 -17.22
C SER A 52 12.23 29.89 -15.84
N VAL A 53 11.81 30.93 -15.12
CA VAL A 53 11.17 30.80 -13.80
C VAL A 53 9.85 30.06 -13.92
N VAL A 54 9.01 30.39 -14.90
CA VAL A 54 7.74 29.70 -15.14
C VAL A 54 7.97 28.23 -15.47
N ALA A 55 8.96 27.90 -16.33
CA ALA A 55 9.30 26.53 -16.66
C ALA A 55 9.71 25.71 -15.41
N LEU A 56 10.54 26.28 -14.54
CA LEU A 56 10.96 25.65 -13.28
C LEU A 56 9.79 25.47 -12.30
N ILE A 57 8.90 26.46 -12.19
CA ILE A 57 7.70 26.37 -11.35
C ILE A 57 6.78 25.26 -11.87
N VAL A 58 6.52 25.22 -13.18
CA VAL A 58 5.68 24.18 -13.81
C VAL A 58 6.29 22.80 -13.58
N GLU A 59 7.60 22.62 -13.79
CA GLU A 59 8.27 21.35 -13.51
C GLU A 59 8.15 20.96 -12.03
N ARG A 60 8.35 21.90 -11.10
CA ARG A 60 8.22 21.65 -9.66
C ARG A 60 6.79 21.25 -9.28
N VAL A 61 5.78 21.92 -9.83
CA VAL A 61 4.36 21.61 -9.61
C VAL A 61 4.03 20.23 -10.17
N MET A 62 4.45 19.93 -11.40
CA MET A 62 4.24 18.62 -12.03
C MET A 62 4.92 17.50 -11.25
N ASN A 63 6.16 17.69 -10.78
CA ASN A 63 6.87 16.71 -9.97
C ASN A 63 6.18 16.51 -8.60
N LYS A 64 5.67 17.57 -7.98
CA LYS A 64 4.92 17.48 -6.71
C LYS A 64 3.59 16.75 -6.89
N GLN A 65 2.87 17.03 -7.98
CA GLN A 65 1.62 16.36 -8.30
C GLN A 65 1.85 14.87 -8.57
N LYS A 66 2.88 14.52 -9.35
CA LYS A 66 3.23 13.11 -9.59
C LYS A 66 3.55 12.34 -8.32
N ARG A 67 4.32 12.95 -7.41
CA ARG A 67 4.60 12.32 -6.10
C ARG A 67 3.32 12.03 -5.34
N ARG A 68 2.40 13.00 -5.26
CA ARG A 68 1.10 12.79 -4.61
C ARG A 68 0.26 11.69 -5.28
N GLU A 69 0.25 11.64 -6.61
CA GLU A 69 -0.44 10.58 -7.36
C GLU A 69 0.20 9.21 -7.09
N TRP A 70 1.53 9.16 -6.91
CA TRP A 70 2.23 7.94 -6.52
C TRP A 70 1.88 7.54 -5.10
N ASP A 71 2.13 8.42 -4.12
CA ASP A 71 1.87 8.14 -2.69
C ASP A 71 0.42 7.68 -2.49
N PHE A 72 -0.55 8.32 -3.15
CA PHE A 72 -1.94 7.89 -3.13
C PHE A 72 -2.15 6.48 -3.71
N ALA A 73 -1.52 6.17 -4.85
CA ALA A 73 -1.62 4.87 -5.49
C ALA A 73 -0.97 3.74 -4.66
N TYR A 74 0.18 4.00 -4.04
CA TYR A 74 0.86 3.04 -3.16
C TYR A 74 -0.01 2.75 -1.93
N ARG A 75 -0.50 3.78 -1.26
CA ARG A 75 -1.38 3.64 -0.10
C ARG A 75 -2.66 2.89 -0.39
N ALA A 76 -3.36 3.27 -1.46
CA ALA A 76 -4.57 2.55 -1.87
C ALA A 76 -4.29 1.08 -2.17
N LEU A 77 -3.16 0.76 -2.82
CA LEU A 77 -2.79 -0.63 -3.11
C LEU A 77 -2.40 -1.42 -1.87
N ALA A 78 -1.69 -0.79 -0.93
CA ALA A 78 -1.36 -1.34 0.37
C ALA A 78 -2.65 -1.71 1.13
N GLU A 79 -3.55 -0.76 1.31
CA GLU A 79 -4.84 -0.94 2.00
C GLU A 79 -5.66 -2.08 1.36
N ARG A 80 -5.87 -2.04 0.04
CA ARG A 80 -6.62 -3.10 -0.67
C ARG A 80 -5.95 -4.47 -0.63
N SER A 81 -4.61 -4.51 -0.60
CA SER A 81 -3.88 -5.77 -0.45
C SER A 81 -4.05 -6.35 0.95
N CYS A 82 -4.03 -5.52 1.98
CA CYS A 82 -4.29 -5.91 3.36
C CYS A 82 -5.71 -6.44 3.54
N GLU A 83 -6.72 -5.75 3.01
CA GLU A 83 -8.12 -6.20 3.04
C GLU A 83 -8.28 -7.60 2.43
N ALA A 84 -7.82 -7.78 1.19
CA ALA A 84 -7.92 -9.06 0.50
C ALA A 84 -7.14 -10.17 1.21
N PHE A 85 -6.00 -9.85 1.83
CA PHE A 85 -5.22 -10.79 2.62
C PHE A 85 -5.97 -11.22 3.89
N VAL A 86 -6.50 -10.27 4.66
CA VAL A 86 -7.24 -10.51 5.90
C VAL A 86 -8.49 -11.34 5.64
N ASP A 87 -9.17 -11.13 4.51
CA ASP A 87 -10.32 -11.95 4.11
C ASP A 87 -9.94 -13.41 3.82
N VAL A 88 -8.82 -13.63 3.12
CA VAL A 88 -8.30 -14.98 2.90
C VAL A 88 -7.96 -15.65 4.23
N MET A 89 -7.33 -14.93 5.17
CA MET A 89 -7.06 -15.42 6.52
C MET A 89 -8.35 -15.72 7.30
N ARG A 90 -9.39 -14.89 7.15
CA ARG A 90 -10.72 -15.11 7.76
C ARG A 90 -11.38 -16.38 7.24
N LEU A 91 -11.30 -16.65 5.94
CA LEU A 91 -11.82 -17.88 5.33
C LEU A 91 -11.08 -19.12 5.82
N ILE A 92 -9.76 -19.03 5.97
CA ILE A 92 -8.93 -20.09 6.55
C ILE A 92 -9.34 -20.36 8.00
N PHE A 93 -9.46 -19.31 8.81
CA PHE A 93 -9.93 -19.41 10.18
C PHE A 93 -11.31 -20.08 10.24
N SER A 94 -12.23 -19.68 9.38
CA SER A 94 -13.58 -20.24 9.34
C SER A 94 -13.62 -21.74 9.02
N ARG A 95 -12.58 -22.29 8.38
CA ARG A 95 -12.46 -23.70 8.01
C ARG A 95 -11.54 -24.52 8.91
N SER A 96 -10.98 -23.89 9.95
CA SER A 96 -9.95 -24.50 10.78
C SER A 96 -10.42 -25.71 11.60
N SER A 97 -11.66 -25.70 12.05
CA SER A 97 -12.29 -26.80 12.76
C SER A 97 -13.75 -26.93 12.37
N GLU A 98 -14.32 -28.12 12.56
CA GLU A 98 -15.74 -28.37 12.29
C GLU A 98 -16.65 -27.48 13.15
N ALA A 99 -16.30 -27.28 14.41
CA ALA A 99 -17.04 -26.40 15.31
C ALA A 99 -17.08 -24.95 14.80
N ILE A 100 -15.92 -24.40 14.42
CA ILE A 100 -15.83 -23.02 13.90
C ILE A 100 -16.55 -22.90 12.55
N LEU A 101 -16.42 -23.91 11.69
CA LEU A 101 -17.12 -23.92 10.41
C LEU A 101 -18.63 -23.93 10.60
N ASN A 102 -19.15 -24.77 11.48
CA ASN A 102 -20.58 -24.86 11.75
C ASN A 102 -21.16 -23.54 12.28
N VAL A 103 -20.42 -22.83 13.15
CA VAL A 103 -20.81 -21.50 13.66
C VAL A 103 -20.84 -20.45 12.54
N ASN A 104 -19.99 -20.59 11.53
CA ASN A 104 -19.86 -19.62 10.44
C ASN A 104 -20.54 -20.04 9.14
N LEU A 105 -21.13 -21.23 9.07
CA LEU A 105 -21.59 -21.84 7.82
C LEU A 105 -22.63 -20.97 7.10
N SER A 106 -23.55 -20.36 7.84
CA SER A 106 -24.57 -19.45 7.30
C SER A 106 -24.00 -18.14 6.75
N ARG A 107 -22.85 -17.70 7.26
CA ARG A 107 -22.15 -16.44 6.86
C ARG A 107 -21.03 -16.68 5.87
N TYR A 108 -20.62 -17.93 5.67
CA TYR A 108 -19.50 -18.30 4.81
C TYR A 108 -19.63 -17.76 3.38
N PRO A 109 -20.80 -17.84 2.71
CA PRO A 109 -20.96 -17.25 1.38
C PRO A 109 -20.71 -15.74 1.35
N SER A 110 -21.08 -15.02 2.41
CA SER A 110 -20.82 -13.58 2.54
C SER A 110 -19.34 -13.28 2.70
N PHE A 111 -18.58 -14.13 3.41
CA PHE A 111 -17.13 -13.98 3.53
C PHE A 111 -16.43 -14.20 2.17
N VAL A 112 -16.87 -15.20 1.42
CA VAL A 112 -16.36 -15.46 0.07
C VAL A 112 -16.68 -14.28 -0.86
N HIS A 113 -17.92 -13.79 -0.82
CA HIS A 113 -18.32 -12.64 -1.64
C HIS A 113 -17.50 -11.39 -1.33
N LEU A 114 -17.29 -11.08 -0.04
CA LEU A 114 -16.47 -9.94 0.37
C LEU A 114 -15.01 -10.09 -0.09
N ALA A 115 -14.43 -11.28 0.07
CA ALA A 115 -13.07 -11.58 -0.39
C ALA A 115 -12.93 -11.43 -1.92
N GLU A 116 -13.95 -11.86 -2.68
CA GLU A 116 -13.99 -11.71 -4.13
C GLU A 116 -14.10 -10.24 -4.54
N GLN A 117 -14.90 -9.45 -3.82
CA GLN A 117 -15.04 -8.01 -4.03
C GLN A 117 -13.71 -7.29 -3.79
N HIS A 118 -13.09 -7.42 -2.61
CA HIS A 118 -11.83 -6.75 -2.30
C HIS A 118 -10.68 -7.20 -3.22
N ARG A 119 -10.65 -8.46 -3.63
CA ARG A 119 -9.69 -8.92 -4.66
C ARG A 119 -9.96 -8.27 -6.02
N GLY A 120 -11.23 -8.12 -6.41
CA GLY A 120 -11.64 -7.40 -7.61
C GLY A 120 -11.19 -5.94 -7.58
N ASP A 121 -11.41 -5.28 -6.44
CA ASP A 121 -10.99 -3.90 -6.20
C ASP A 121 -9.47 -3.77 -6.25
N LEU A 122 -8.72 -4.65 -5.58
CA LEU A 122 -7.27 -4.72 -5.66
C LEU A 122 -6.80 -4.84 -7.10
N ARG A 123 -7.38 -5.76 -7.88
CA ARG A 123 -7.01 -5.94 -9.29
C ARG A 123 -7.26 -4.67 -10.10
N SER A 124 -8.42 -4.03 -9.92
CA SER A 124 -8.77 -2.76 -10.57
C SER A 124 -7.75 -1.67 -10.23
N HIS A 125 -7.35 -1.52 -8.97
CA HIS A 125 -6.34 -0.55 -8.55
C HIS A 125 -4.95 -0.85 -9.13
N ILE A 126 -4.54 -2.13 -9.22
CA ILE A 126 -3.25 -2.47 -9.82
C ILE A 126 -3.25 -2.11 -11.32
N GLU A 127 -4.33 -2.45 -12.03
CA GLU A 127 -4.48 -2.14 -13.45
C GLU A 127 -4.55 -0.62 -13.69
N GLY A 128 -5.28 0.12 -12.85
CA GLY A 128 -5.39 1.58 -12.90
C GLY A 128 -4.09 2.32 -12.55
N SER A 129 -3.28 1.76 -11.65
CA SER A 129 -2.00 2.35 -11.21
C SER A 129 -0.79 1.91 -12.04
N ALA A 130 -0.99 1.15 -13.12
CA ALA A 130 0.12 0.63 -13.94
C ALA A 130 1.04 1.71 -14.53
N SER A 131 0.53 2.92 -14.78
CA SER A 131 1.32 4.07 -15.25
C SER A 131 1.94 4.90 -14.11
N ALA A 132 1.46 4.71 -12.88
CA ALA A 132 1.90 5.45 -11.70
C ALA A 132 3.01 4.71 -10.95
N LEU A 133 2.92 3.38 -10.85
CA LEU A 133 3.90 2.56 -10.13
C LEU A 133 5.17 2.33 -10.96
N ASP A 134 6.29 2.14 -10.27
CA ASP A 134 7.45 1.55 -10.91
C ASP A 134 7.15 0.09 -11.36
N PRO A 135 7.76 -0.37 -12.47
CA PRO A 135 7.46 -1.70 -13.01
C PRO A 135 7.77 -2.86 -12.06
N SER A 136 8.67 -2.68 -11.10
CA SER A 136 9.05 -3.73 -10.15
C SER A 136 8.01 -3.90 -9.05
N THR A 137 7.55 -2.79 -8.46
CA THR A 137 6.46 -2.75 -7.49
C THR A 137 5.15 -3.22 -8.11
N HIS A 138 4.81 -2.77 -9.32
CA HIS A 138 3.62 -3.25 -10.02
C HIS A 138 3.65 -4.79 -10.16
N LYS A 139 4.80 -5.37 -10.53
CA LYS A 139 4.96 -6.84 -10.59
C LYS A 139 4.80 -7.50 -9.20
N GLN A 140 5.29 -6.89 -8.13
CA GLN A 140 5.14 -7.40 -6.77
C GLN A 140 3.65 -7.40 -6.34
N TYR A 141 2.90 -6.31 -6.55
CA TYR A 141 1.46 -6.30 -6.27
C TYR A 141 0.67 -7.29 -7.14
N ARG A 142 1.00 -7.44 -8.44
CA ARG A 142 0.41 -8.50 -9.29
C ARG A 142 0.71 -9.90 -8.75
N ARG A 143 1.90 -10.10 -8.15
CA ARG A 143 2.25 -11.37 -7.52
C ARG A 143 1.40 -11.62 -6.27
N VAL A 144 1.23 -10.62 -5.41
CA VAL A 144 0.33 -10.68 -4.24
C VAL A 144 -1.10 -11.02 -4.68
N GLU A 145 -1.66 -10.26 -5.62
CA GLU A 145 -3.03 -10.48 -6.12
C GLU A 145 -3.24 -11.90 -6.66
N ARG A 146 -2.31 -12.42 -7.46
CA ARG A 146 -2.42 -13.79 -8.00
C ARG A 146 -2.36 -14.86 -6.93
N ARG A 147 -1.51 -14.68 -5.91
CA ARG A 147 -1.40 -15.62 -4.78
C ARG A 147 -2.69 -15.62 -3.97
N LEU A 148 -3.24 -14.44 -3.68
CA LEU A 148 -4.54 -14.31 -2.99
C LEU A 148 -5.69 -14.89 -3.81
N ALA A 149 -5.71 -14.66 -5.12
CA ALA A 149 -6.69 -15.26 -6.04
C ALA A 149 -6.65 -16.79 -6.00
N TRP A 150 -5.45 -17.36 -6.01
CA TRP A 150 -5.25 -18.80 -5.92
C TRP A 150 -5.77 -19.34 -4.57
N CYS A 151 -5.41 -18.69 -3.45
CA CYS A 151 -5.90 -19.07 -2.13
C CYS A 151 -7.43 -19.01 -2.08
N LEU A 152 -8.03 -17.91 -2.56
CA LEU A 152 -9.48 -17.73 -2.57
C LEU A 152 -10.19 -18.82 -3.38
N GLY A 153 -9.66 -19.20 -4.56
CA GLY A 153 -10.21 -20.30 -5.35
C GLY A 153 -10.22 -21.65 -4.63
N ARG A 154 -9.27 -21.89 -3.71
CA ARG A 154 -9.24 -23.08 -2.82
C ARG A 154 -10.20 -22.96 -1.63
N LEU A 155 -10.59 -21.73 -1.29
CA LEU A 155 -11.39 -21.40 -0.13
C LEU A 155 -12.87 -21.18 -0.43
N GLN A 156 -13.30 -21.25 -1.69
CA GLN A 156 -14.72 -21.04 -2.04
C GLN A 156 -15.68 -22.05 -1.40
N VAL A 157 -15.24 -23.30 -1.20
CA VAL A 157 -16.11 -24.36 -0.65
C VAL A 157 -15.87 -24.53 0.86
N PRO A 158 -16.93 -24.48 1.69
CA PRO A 158 -16.82 -24.63 3.14
C PRO A 158 -16.55 -26.10 3.51
N THR A 159 -15.27 -26.50 3.55
CA THR A 159 -14.85 -27.85 3.94
C THR A 159 -13.84 -27.82 5.08
N VAL A 160 -13.99 -28.72 6.04
CA VAL A 160 -13.05 -28.87 7.17
C VAL A 160 -11.82 -29.64 6.68
N ASN A 161 -10.85 -28.93 6.11
CA ASN A 161 -9.52 -29.51 5.85
C ASN A 161 -8.47 -28.45 5.45
N VAL A 162 -8.23 -27.45 6.31
CA VAL A 162 -7.12 -26.49 6.09
C VAL A 162 -5.77 -27.22 6.19
N SER A 163 -5.66 -28.19 7.08
CA SER A 163 -4.47 -29.02 7.32
C SER A 163 -4.13 -29.96 6.15
N GLY A 164 -5.10 -30.28 5.28
CA GLY A 164 -4.87 -31.07 4.07
C GLY A 164 -4.19 -30.32 2.93
N ASP A 165 -4.21 -28.99 2.93
CA ASP A 165 -3.53 -28.16 1.92
C ASP A 165 -2.24 -27.58 2.49
N ALA A 166 -1.22 -28.45 2.58
CA ALA A 166 0.11 -28.13 3.11
C ALA A 166 0.80 -26.93 2.43
N THR A 167 0.27 -26.46 1.30
CA THR A 167 0.81 -25.35 0.52
C THR A 167 0.23 -23.99 0.87
N LEU A 168 -0.94 -23.94 1.51
CA LEU A 168 -1.70 -22.70 1.73
C LEU A 168 -1.03 -21.76 2.74
N LEU A 169 -0.68 -22.26 3.93
CA LEU A 169 -0.05 -21.45 4.98
C LEU A 169 1.36 -20.96 4.60
N PRO A 170 2.26 -21.80 4.02
CA PRO A 170 3.54 -21.31 3.50
C PRO A 170 3.37 -20.23 2.44
N LEU A 171 2.42 -20.39 1.51
CA LEU A 171 2.17 -19.38 0.48
C LEU A 171 1.69 -18.06 1.10
N LEU A 172 0.84 -18.12 2.12
CA LEU A 172 0.36 -16.92 2.82
C LEU A 172 1.43 -16.24 3.62
N ARG A 173 2.32 -17.00 4.27
CA ARG A 173 3.50 -16.43 4.91
C ARG A 173 4.38 -15.68 3.90
N ASP A 174 4.75 -16.31 2.79
CA ASP A 174 5.52 -15.67 1.72
C ASP A 174 4.81 -14.45 1.11
N THR A 175 3.48 -14.42 1.19
CA THR A 175 2.66 -13.30 0.72
C THR A 175 2.65 -12.18 1.75
N ALA A 176 2.57 -12.51 3.04
CA ALA A 176 2.62 -11.56 4.13
C ALA A 176 3.99 -10.86 4.21
N GLU A 177 5.10 -11.61 4.09
CA GLU A 177 6.45 -11.03 4.05
C GLU A 177 6.60 -10.05 2.88
N LEU A 178 6.14 -10.43 1.68
CA LEU A 178 6.17 -9.55 0.51
C LEU A 178 5.29 -8.32 0.68
N LEU A 179 4.09 -8.49 1.23
CA LEU A 179 3.16 -7.38 1.44
C LEU A 179 3.66 -6.42 2.52
N PHE A 180 4.29 -6.92 3.59
CA PHE A 180 4.92 -6.10 4.61
C PHE A 180 6.11 -5.29 4.04
N GLU A 181 6.91 -5.90 3.16
CA GLU A 181 7.98 -5.18 2.44
C GLU A 181 7.40 -4.05 1.56
N LEU A 182 6.27 -4.31 0.89
CA LEU A 182 5.58 -3.31 0.06
C LEU A 182 5.00 -2.16 0.88
N LEU A 183 4.36 -2.46 2.01
CA LEU A 183 3.86 -1.45 2.96
C LEU A 183 4.98 -0.56 3.47
N SER A 184 6.14 -1.15 3.80
CA SER A 184 7.30 -0.39 4.28
C SER A 184 7.91 0.56 3.23
N LYS A 185 7.57 0.40 1.95
CA LYS A 185 8.06 1.25 0.84
C LYS A 185 7.17 2.47 0.58
N ASP A 186 5.95 2.48 1.08
CA ASP A 186 4.96 3.54 0.86
C ASP A 186 5.34 4.87 1.54
N GLY A 187 6.33 4.84 2.44
CA GLY A 187 6.77 6.04 3.16
C GLY A 187 5.83 6.47 4.30
N ASP A 188 4.64 5.87 4.40
CA ASP A 188 3.82 5.90 5.61
C ASP A 188 4.45 4.98 6.66
N ASP A 189 4.65 5.55 7.86
CA ASP A 189 5.21 4.81 8.99
C ASP A 189 4.11 3.94 9.60
N HIS A 190 4.11 2.65 9.25
CA HIS A 190 3.22 1.65 9.83
C HIS A 190 3.75 1.00 11.12
N HIS A 191 4.83 1.54 11.71
CA HIS A 191 5.33 1.09 13.01
C HIS A 191 4.31 1.23 14.15
N PRO A 192 3.44 2.26 14.21
CA PRO A 192 2.40 2.35 15.21
C PRO A 192 1.43 1.16 15.17
N GLU A 193 0.91 0.80 13.98
CA GLU A 193 -0.01 -0.32 13.79
C GLU A 193 0.67 -1.64 14.13
N LEU A 194 1.94 -1.82 13.74
CA LEU A 194 2.72 -3.00 14.10
C LEU A 194 2.92 -3.11 15.62
N THR A 195 3.15 -1.99 16.30
CA THR A 195 3.32 -1.92 17.76
C THR A 195 2.02 -2.26 18.49
N VAL A 196 0.89 -1.74 17.99
CA VAL A 196 -0.45 -2.07 18.51
C VAL A 196 -0.75 -3.55 18.30
N ALA A 197 -0.49 -4.09 17.10
CA ALA A 197 -0.68 -5.51 16.81
C ALA A 197 0.17 -6.41 17.71
N ARG A 198 1.46 -6.09 17.88
CA ARG A 198 2.38 -6.84 18.75
C ARG A 198 1.92 -6.82 20.20
N SER A 199 1.54 -5.66 20.72
CA SER A 199 1.07 -5.54 22.10
C SER A 199 -0.27 -6.25 22.34
N SER A 200 -1.15 -6.33 21.34
CA SER A 200 -2.37 -7.14 21.40
C SER A 200 -2.06 -8.64 21.43
N LEU A 201 -1.05 -9.10 20.69
CA LEU A 201 -0.60 -10.49 20.73
C LEU A 201 0.03 -10.85 22.09
N ILE A 202 0.88 -10.00 22.64
CA ILE A 202 1.51 -10.20 23.96
C ILE A 202 0.45 -10.32 25.07
N GLU A 203 -0.59 -9.49 25.02
CA GLU A 203 -1.71 -9.53 26.00
C GLU A 203 -2.39 -10.89 26.02
N VAL A 204 -2.64 -11.46 24.83
CA VAL A 204 -3.37 -12.73 24.66
C VAL A 204 -2.50 -13.93 25.00
N GLN A 205 -1.21 -13.87 24.66
CA GLN A 205 -0.26 -14.93 24.97
C GLN A 205 0.07 -15.00 26.48
N GLY A 206 -0.22 -13.95 27.25
CA GLY A 206 -0.06 -13.94 28.72
C GLY A 206 1.38 -14.21 29.18
N GLY A 207 2.38 -13.90 28.34
CA GLY A 207 3.78 -14.17 28.62
C GLY A 207 4.21 -15.64 28.52
N ARG A 208 3.41 -16.52 27.89
CA ARG A 208 3.80 -17.92 27.63
C ARG A 208 4.94 -17.97 26.59
N SER A 209 5.95 -18.82 26.85
CA SER A 209 7.14 -19.02 25.99
C SER A 209 6.76 -19.42 24.57
N GLU A 210 7.54 -18.95 23.59
CA GLU A 210 7.33 -19.08 22.13
C GLU A 210 7.32 -20.52 21.58
N ASP A 211 7.63 -21.52 22.40
CA ASP A 211 8.13 -22.82 21.95
C ASP A 211 7.09 -23.83 21.45
N LEU A 212 5.78 -23.61 21.64
CA LEU A 212 4.75 -24.59 21.25
C LEU A 212 3.49 -23.94 20.68
N VAL A 213 3.59 -23.37 19.47
CA VAL A 213 2.40 -22.91 18.73
C VAL A 213 1.91 -24.02 17.82
N THR A 214 0.91 -24.77 18.28
CA THR A 214 0.13 -25.65 17.39
C THR A 214 -0.78 -24.81 16.49
N SER A 215 -1.27 -25.38 15.39
CA SER A 215 -2.21 -24.69 14.50
C SER A 215 -3.49 -24.21 15.18
N GLU A 216 -3.90 -24.85 16.29
CA GLU A 216 -5.02 -24.40 17.12
C GLU A 216 -4.66 -23.13 17.90
N HIS A 217 -3.48 -23.08 18.51
CA HIS A 217 -3.00 -21.88 19.23
C HIS A 217 -2.80 -20.69 18.29
N PHE A 218 -2.41 -20.91 17.03
CA PHE A 218 -2.31 -19.85 16.02
C PHE A 218 -3.63 -19.08 15.86
N LEU A 219 -4.75 -19.80 15.81
CA LEU A 219 -6.07 -19.24 15.53
C LEU A 219 -6.68 -18.60 16.76
N GLU A 220 -6.50 -19.19 17.93
CA GLU A 220 -6.88 -18.60 19.21
C GLU A 220 -6.14 -17.28 19.46
N ASN A 221 -4.83 -17.26 19.21
CA ASN A 221 -4.01 -16.04 19.32
C ASN A 221 -4.51 -14.96 18.35
N ARG A 222 -4.85 -15.32 17.10
CA ARG A 222 -5.41 -14.39 16.12
C ARG A 222 -6.70 -13.75 16.62
N TYR A 223 -7.68 -14.56 17.02
CA TYR A 223 -8.98 -14.06 17.47
C TYR A 223 -8.86 -13.23 18.75
N GLY A 224 -8.06 -13.69 19.71
CA GLY A 224 -7.77 -12.95 20.93
C GLY A 224 -7.13 -11.61 20.64
N ALA A 225 -6.14 -11.56 19.73
CA ALA A 225 -5.43 -10.32 19.41
C ALA A 225 -6.32 -9.33 18.66
N GLN A 226 -7.17 -9.80 17.74
CA GLN A 226 -8.16 -8.97 17.06
C GLN A 226 -9.17 -8.40 18.07
N SER A 227 -9.64 -9.23 19.01
CA SER A 227 -10.56 -8.79 20.08
C SER A 227 -9.90 -7.79 21.04
N ALA A 228 -8.63 -7.98 21.39
CA ALA A 228 -7.86 -7.02 22.19
C ALA A 228 -7.66 -5.70 21.46
N LEU A 229 -7.35 -5.75 20.16
CA LEU A 229 -7.24 -4.57 19.31
C LEU A 229 -8.55 -3.78 19.25
N LEU A 230 -9.67 -4.47 19.04
CA LEU A 230 -10.99 -3.84 19.01
C LEU A 230 -11.34 -3.18 20.35
N ARG A 231 -11.12 -3.86 21.48
CA ARG A 231 -11.36 -3.29 22.82
C ARG A 231 -10.58 -2.00 23.08
N ARG A 232 -9.37 -1.86 22.51
CA ARG A 232 -8.55 -0.65 22.62
C ARG A 232 -9.05 0.49 21.74
N HIS A 233 -9.75 0.19 20.65
CA HIS A 233 -10.34 1.20 19.77
C HIS A 233 -11.80 1.55 20.12
N ASP A 234 -12.55 0.66 20.79
CA ASP A 234 -13.92 0.90 21.26
C ASP A 234 -14.00 2.03 22.32
N SER A 235 -12.88 2.43 22.93
CA SER A 235 -12.85 3.63 23.79
C SER A 235 -12.95 4.94 22.99
N GLU A 236 -12.75 4.91 21.67
CA GLU A 236 -12.73 6.10 20.81
C GLU A 236 -13.77 6.06 19.66
N ARG A 237 -14.34 4.90 19.33
CA ARG A 237 -15.27 4.70 18.19
C ARG A 237 -16.54 3.94 18.60
N LYS A 238 -17.62 4.07 17.80
CA LYS A 238 -18.91 3.38 18.06
C LYS A 238 -18.76 1.86 17.93
N PRO A 239 -19.49 1.06 18.73
CA PRO A 239 -19.41 -0.40 18.68
C PRO A 239 -19.77 -0.92 17.29
N LEU A 240 -18.97 -1.87 16.80
CA LEU A 240 -19.10 -2.50 15.49
C LEU A 240 -20.36 -3.38 15.43
N ALA A 241 -21.26 -3.06 14.50
CA ALA A 241 -22.50 -3.77 14.22
C ALA A 241 -22.37 -4.82 13.11
N SER A 242 -21.34 -4.75 12.24
CA SER A 242 -21.16 -5.73 11.16
C SER A 242 -19.70 -5.85 10.69
N ILE A 243 -19.39 -6.95 9.99
CA ILE A 243 -18.07 -7.20 9.37
C ILE A 243 -17.76 -6.17 8.27
N GLY A 244 -18.79 -5.61 7.62
CA GLY A 244 -18.60 -4.51 6.68
C GLY A 244 -18.02 -3.26 7.36
N GLN A 245 -18.35 -3.06 8.64
CA GLN A 245 -17.80 -1.95 9.41
C GLN A 245 -16.33 -2.17 9.80
N ASP A 246 -15.79 -3.40 9.76
CA ASP A 246 -14.35 -3.62 9.92
C ASP A 246 -13.57 -2.96 8.77
N VAL A 247 -14.14 -3.00 7.57
CA VAL A 247 -13.61 -2.39 6.35
C VAL A 247 -13.77 -0.87 6.42
N ASP A 248 -14.96 -0.40 6.80
CA ASP A 248 -15.26 1.04 6.89
C ASP A 248 -14.46 1.76 7.99
N ASN A 249 -13.93 1.03 8.98
CA ASN A 249 -13.13 1.59 10.07
C ASN A 249 -11.62 1.43 9.89
N GLU A 250 -11.16 1.02 8.71
CA GLU A 250 -9.73 0.91 8.35
C GLU A 250 -8.94 -0.12 9.20
N TYR A 251 -9.60 -1.15 9.74
CA TYR A 251 -8.91 -2.18 10.55
C TYR A 251 -8.13 -3.21 9.71
N SER A 252 -8.16 -3.10 8.39
CA SER A 252 -7.47 -4.03 7.48
C SER A 252 -5.96 -4.06 7.70
N ILE A 253 -5.31 -2.89 7.86
CA ILE A 253 -3.86 -2.81 8.11
C ILE A 253 -3.52 -3.38 9.50
N PRO A 254 -4.14 -2.95 10.62
CA PRO A 254 -3.83 -3.53 11.92
C PRO A 254 -4.11 -5.04 12.01
N TYR A 255 -5.17 -5.55 11.38
CA TYR A 255 -5.44 -6.98 11.31
C TYR A 255 -4.42 -7.72 10.46
N PHE A 256 -4.00 -7.13 9.33
CA PHE A 256 -2.89 -7.67 8.56
C PHE A 256 -1.61 -7.75 9.38
N MET A 257 -1.29 -6.76 10.20
CA MET A 257 -0.10 -6.79 11.07
C MET A 257 -0.16 -7.93 12.09
N ILE A 258 -1.33 -8.21 12.68
CA ILE A 258 -1.52 -9.38 13.54
C ILE A 258 -1.25 -10.67 12.75
N ASP A 259 -1.84 -10.79 11.56
CA ASP A 259 -1.69 -11.97 10.71
C ASP A 259 -0.23 -12.17 10.25
N TYR A 260 0.47 -11.09 9.92
CA TYR A 260 1.90 -11.09 9.60
C TYR A 260 2.74 -11.60 10.77
N LEU A 261 2.56 -11.03 11.96
CA LEU A 261 3.31 -11.44 13.16
C LEU A 261 3.09 -12.92 13.48
N LEU A 262 1.86 -13.40 13.38
CA LEU A 262 1.54 -14.79 13.62
C LEU A 262 2.17 -15.74 12.59
N LEU A 263 2.11 -15.39 11.29
CA LEU A 263 2.63 -16.23 10.21
C LEU A 263 4.16 -16.22 10.11
N VAL A 264 4.79 -15.09 10.41
CA VAL A 264 6.21 -14.85 10.12
C VAL A 264 7.08 -14.95 11.37
N GLU A 265 6.63 -14.41 12.50
CA GLU A 265 7.42 -14.41 13.74
C GLU A 265 7.10 -15.64 14.58
N VAL A 266 5.81 -15.92 14.81
CA VAL A 266 5.38 -16.99 15.74
C VAL A 266 5.49 -18.38 15.10
N TRP A 267 4.98 -18.57 13.88
CA TRP A 267 5.05 -19.88 13.20
C TRP A 267 6.48 -20.32 12.86
N LYS A 268 7.43 -19.38 12.76
CA LYS A 268 8.83 -19.67 12.42
C LYS A 268 9.55 -20.45 13.52
N VAL A 269 9.08 -20.36 14.78
CA VAL A 269 9.69 -21.04 15.94
C VAL A 269 9.25 -22.51 16.04
N SER A 270 8.16 -22.91 15.37
CA SER A 270 7.55 -24.24 15.51
C SER A 270 7.99 -25.27 14.45
N ARG A 271 9.03 -24.98 13.66
CA ARG A 271 9.69 -25.91 12.72
C ARG A 271 11.15 -26.07 13.09
#